data_AF-A0A3D0CEJ9-F1
#
_entry.id   AF-A0A3D0CEJ9-F1
#
_cell.length_a   1.000
_cell.length_b   1.000
_cell.length_c   1.000
_cell.angle_alpha   90.00
_cell.angle_beta   90.00
_cell.angle_gamma   90.00
#
_symmetry.space_group_name_H-M   'P 1'
#
loop_
_entity.id
_entity.type
_entity.pdbx_description
1 polymer ?
#
loop_
_entity_poly.entity_id
_entity_poly.type
_entity_poly.pdbx_seq_one_letter_code
_entity_poly.pdbx_strand_id
1 'polypeptide(L)' 'PDPTVYKFAAKQLKQPLESLRLVATHDWDTHGALSVGMRAAYINRSGALYHPLYRQPDICETTMEDIVKRIIETEA' A
#
# COMPACT_ATOMS: atom_id res chain seq x y z
N PRO A 1 -3.87 -11.74 -3.78
CA PRO A 1 -2.45 -12.15 -3.58
C PRO A 1 -2.31 -13.05 -2.37
N ASP A 2 -1.29 -13.92 -2.33
CA ASP A 2 -1.04 -14.79 -1.19
C ASP A 2 -0.63 -13.95 0.05
N PRO A 3 -1.33 -14.04 1.19
CA PRO A 3 -0.97 -13.31 2.42
C PRO A 3 0.46 -13.53 2.93
N THR A 4 1.08 -14.67 2.60
CA THR A 4 2.40 -15.04 3.11
C THR A 4 3.51 -14.10 2.65
N VAL A 5 3.39 -13.48 1.47
CA VAL A 5 4.41 -12.56 0.95
C VAL A 5 4.51 -11.28 1.77
N TYR A 6 3.38 -10.74 2.22
CA TYR A 6 3.32 -9.56 3.08
C TYR A 6 3.83 -9.86 4.49
N LYS A 7 3.40 -11.01 5.04
CA LYS A 7 3.89 -11.51 6.34
C LYS A 7 5.39 -11.77 6.34
N PHE A 8 5.94 -12.21 5.20
CA PHE A 8 7.37 -12.39 5.05
C PHE A 8 8.12 -11.07 5.18
N ALA A 9 7.67 -9.99 4.53
CA ALA A 9 8.28 -8.67 4.67
C ALA A 9 8.28 -8.19 6.13
N ALA A 10 7.15 -8.33 6.82
CA ALA A 10 7.05 -7.99 8.24
C ALA A 10 8.02 -8.79 9.12
N LYS A 11 8.15 -10.09 8.87
CA LYS A 11 9.09 -10.97 9.57
C LYS A 11 10.55 -10.54 9.35
N GLN A 12 10.92 -10.17 8.13
CA GLN A 12 12.29 -9.73 7.82
C GLN A 12 12.63 -8.40 8.50
N LEU A 13 11.68 -7.47 8.52
CA LEU A 13 11.86 -6.16 9.14
C LEU A 13 11.72 -6.20 10.67
N LYS A 14 11.22 -7.31 11.24
CA LYS A 14 10.88 -7.45 12.67
C LYS A 14 9.93 -6.35 13.15
N GLN A 15 8.98 -5.99 12.30
CA GLN A 15 7.97 -4.97 12.56
C GLN A 15 6.57 -5.59 12.49
N PRO A 16 5.59 -5.07 13.24
CA PRO A 16 4.19 -5.47 13.09
C PRO A 16 3.68 -5.11 11.68
N LEU A 17 2.68 -5.84 11.17
CA LEU A 17 2.12 -5.60 9.83
C LEU A 17 1.52 -4.19 9.73
N GLU A 18 0.89 -3.75 10.80
CA GLU A 18 0.17 -2.48 10.91
C GLU A 18 1.09 -1.26 10.84
N SER A 19 2.39 -1.43 11.11
CA SER A 19 3.40 -0.36 10.99
C SER A 19 4.09 -0.34 9.63
N LEU A 20 3.70 -1.22 8.70
CA LEU A 20 4.29 -1.31 7.37
C LEU A 20 3.32 -0.82 6.31
N ARG A 21 3.88 -0.15 5.30
CA ARG A 21 3.14 0.38 4.16
C ARG A 21 3.65 -0.24 2.87
N LEU A 22 2.75 -0.85 2.11
CA LEU A 22 3.05 -1.28 0.74
C LEU A 22 2.80 -0.12 -0.23
N VAL A 23 3.77 0.20 -1.08
CA VAL A 23 3.59 1.15 -2.19
C VAL A 23 3.56 0.37 -3.51
N ALA A 24 2.48 0.47 -4.29
CA ALA A 24 2.34 -0.27 -5.54
C ALA A 24 1.56 0.50 -6.62
N THR A 25 1.79 0.13 -7.89
CA THR A 25 1.06 0.67 -9.07
C THR A 25 -0.12 -0.19 -9.50
N HIS A 26 -0.33 -1.32 -8.82
CA HIS A 26 -1.44 -2.24 -9.06
C HIS A 26 -2.38 -2.23 -7.87
N ASP A 27 -3.68 -2.09 -8.15
CA ASP A 27 -4.74 -2.04 -7.15
C ASP A 27 -4.86 -3.35 -6.37
N TRP A 28 -4.75 -4.49 -7.05
CA TRP A 28 -4.80 -5.81 -6.41
C TRP A 28 -3.71 -6.03 -5.35
N ASP A 29 -2.55 -5.36 -5.49
CA ASP A 29 -1.42 -5.53 -4.57
C ASP A 29 -1.64 -4.70 -3.30
N THR A 30 -2.04 -3.45 -3.46
CA THR A 30 -2.48 -2.61 -2.34
C THR A 30 -3.67 -3.22 -1.60
N HIS A 31 -4.64 -3.79 -2.31
CA HIS A 31 -5.73 -4.55 -1.71
C HIS A 31 -5.24 -5.76 -0.90
N GLY A 32 -4.25 -6.50 -1.41
CA GLY A 32 -3.63 -7.63 -0.71
C GLY A 32 -2.95 -7.21 0.60
N ALA A 33 -2.17 -6.13 0.58
CA ALA A 33 -1.54 -5.56 1.77
C ALA A 33 -2.59 -5.11 2.82
N LEU A 34 -3.61 -4.37 2.38
CA LEU A 34 -4.71 -3.96 3.26
C LEU A 34 -5.49 -5.16 3.81
N SER A 35 -5.53 -6.28 3.07
CA SER A 35 -6.20 -7.51 3.49
C SER A 35 -5.54 -8.20 4.68
N VAL A 36 -4.24 -8.00 4.86
CA VAL A 36 -3.46 -8.57 5.98
C VAL A 36 -3.18 -7.59 7.11
N GLY A 37 -3.73 -6.37 7.05
CA GLY A 37 -3.61 -5.35 8.09
C GLY A 37 -2.47 -4.35 7.90
N MET A 38 -1.74 -4.40 6.76
CA MET A 38 -0.78 -3.35 6.42
C MET A 38 -1.49 -2.07 5.97
N ARG A 39 -0.76 -0.96 5.97
CA ARG A 39 -1.13 0.24 5.23
C ARG A 39 -0.75 0.09 3.75
N ALA A 40 -1.35 0.89 2.87
CA ALA A 40 -1.01 0.84 1.46
C ALA A 40 -1.05 2.23 0.82
N ALA A 41 -0.21 2.46 -0.18
CA ALA A 41 -0.22 3.64 -1.02
C ALA A 41 -0.25 3.21 -2.49
N TYR A 42 -1.17 3.78 -3.28
CA TYR A 42 -1.35 3.43 -4.68
C TYR A 42 -0.82 4.53 -5.61
N ILE A 43 0.00 4.14 -6.59
CA ILE A 43 0.51 5.03 -7.64
C ILE A 43 -0.33 4.84 -8.90
N ASN A 44 -1.23 5.78 -9.18
CA ASN A 44 -2.02 5.83 -10.40
C ASN A 44 -1.24 6.43 -11.57
N ARG A 45 -0.26 5.68 -12.08
CA ARG A 45 0.58 6.13 -13.21
C ARG A 45 -0.12 6.15 -14.56
N SER A 46 -1.20 5.38 -14.73
CA SER A 46 -1.87 5.17 -16.03
C SER A 46 -3.26 5.80 -16.12
N GLY A 47 -3.73 6.48 -15.05
CA GLY A 47 -5.11 6.96 -14.96
C GLY A 47 -6.14 5.82 -14.86
N ALA A 48 -5.71 4.62 -14.50
CA ALA A 48 -6.61 3.49 -14.34
C ALA A 48 -7.52 3.72 -13.12
N LEU A 49 -8.76 3.23 -13.22
CA LEU A 49 -9.67 3.23 -12.09
C LEU A 49 -9.21 2.18 -11.07
N TYR A 50 -9.07 2.58 -9.83
CA TYR A 50 -8.90 1.65 -8.72
C TYR A 50 -10.19 0.84 -8.56
N HIS A 51 -10.09 -0.49 -8.44
CA HIS A 51 -11.27 -1.34 -8.38
C HIS A 51 -12.21 -0.95 -7.20
N PRO A 52 -13.50 -0.62 -7.45
CA PRO A 52 -14.40 -0.13 -6.41
C PRO A 52 -14.71 -1.11 -5.27
N LEU A 53 -14.50 -2.42 -5.49
CA LEU A 53 -14.77 -3.47 -4.49
C LEU A 53 -13.54 -3.79 -3.63
N TYR A 54 -12.38 -3.22 -3.96
CA TYR A 54 -11.17 -3.42 -3.18
C TYR A 54 -11.14 -2.48 -1.97
N ARG A 55 -10.41 -2.92 -0.95
CA ARG A 55 -10.04 -2.05 0.17
C ARG A 55 -9.26 -0.87 -0.38
N GLN A 56 -9.63 0.34 0.01
CA GLN A 56 -9.03 1.56 -0.52
C GLN A 56 -7.78 1.92 0.30
N PRO A 57 -6.66 2.24 -0.37
CA PRO A 57 -5.51 2.83 0.30
C PRO A 57 -5.87 4.24 0.78
N ASP A 58 -5.25 4.66 1.89
CA ASP A 58 -5.36 6.00 2.45
C ASP A 58 -4.57 7.05 1.64
N ILE A 59 -3.62 6.59 0.81
CA ILE A 59 -2.81 7.43 -0.07
C ILE A 59 -2.93 6.94 -1.52
N CYS A 60 -3.30 7.84 -2.42
CA CYS A 60 -3.42 7.60 -3.85
C CYS A 60 -2.89 8.81 -4.60
N GLU A 61 -1.78 8.65 -5.32
CA GLU A 61 -1.13 9.73 -6.07
C GLU A 61 -0.67 9.22 -7.45
N THR A 62 -0.25 10.11 -8.34
CA THR A 62 0.18 9.74 -9.70
C THR A 62 1.69 9.51 -9.82
N THR A 63 2.49 10.01 -8.87
CA THR A 63 3.95 9.95 -8.87
C THR A 63 4.51 9.38 -7.56
N MET A 64 5.75 8.88 -7.58
CA MET A 64 6.41 8.38 -6.37
C MET A 64 6.75 9.54 -5.41
N GLU A 65 7.12 10.69 -5.96
CA GLU A 65 7.43 11.90 -5.21
C GLU A 65 6.24 12.36 -4.37
N ASP A 66 5.03 12.35 -4.94
CA ASP A 66 3.83 12.74 -4.23
C ASP A 66 3.43 11.69 -3.18
N ILE A 67 3.60 10.39 -3.47
CA ILE A 67 3.44 9.35 -2.44
C ILE A 67 4.35 9.61 -1.24
N VAL A 68 5.63 9.89 -1.47
CA VAL A 68 6.60 10.14 -0.38
C VAL A 68 6.17 11.34 0.46
N LYS A 69 5.78 12.45 -0.17
CA LYS A 69 5.25 13.63 0.54
C LYS A 69 4.06 13.26 1.42
N ARG A 70 3.08 12.55 0.87
CA ARG A 70 1.88 12.14 1.61
C ARG A 70 2.17 11.18 2.75
N ILE A 71 3.15 10.28 2.59
CA ILE A 71 3.59 9.39 3.68
C ILE A 71 4.17 10.21 4.82
N ILE A 72 5.08 11.15 4.53
CA ILE A 72 5.69 12.03 5.54
C ILE A 72 4.62 12.84 6.26
N GLU A 73 3.61 13.36 5.56
CA GLU A 73 2.52 14.13 6.16
C GLU A 73 1.57 13.28 7.02
N THR A 74 1.32 12.03 6.63
CA THR A 74 0.32 11.15 7.27
C THR A 74 0.90 10.38 8.45
N GLU A 75 2.20 10.12 8.45
CA GLU A 75 2.88 9.26 9.43
C GLU A 75 3.84 10.01 10.37
N ALA A 76 3.97 11.33 10.22
CA ALA A 76 4.60 12.21 11.21
C ALA A 76 3.77 12.31 12.49
#